data_AF-A0A5C7N858-F1
#
_entry.id   AF-A0A5C7N858-F1
#
_cell.length_a   1.000
_cell.length_b   1.000
_cell.length_c   1.000
_cell.angle_alpha   90.00
_cell.angle_beta   90.00
_cell.angle_gamma   90.00
#
_symmetry.space_group_name_H-M   'P 1'
#
loop_
_entity.id
_entity.type
_entity.pdbx_description
1 polymer ?
#
loop_
_entity_poly.entity_id
_entity_poly.type
_entity_poly.pdbx_seq_one_letter_code
_entity_poly.pdbx_strand_id
1 'polypeptide(L)'
;MDVAIGAWILVAVGLLLAFTGTKLFWLAVGIAGFAFGWLVTLALFPNVDPIAGLLAGLVLGIACAVVAIKGLPVIGMALGAVLVGLFGLTLAKLFFDNNVVWNVVGFIVGAVIGYFVVKLSLDFGIALVTAMGGATMVWNGIVEALPNLTEVIATIAALATFIFGFLAQQAQRRNAEQTDAVA
;
A
#
# COMPACT_ATOMS: atom_id res chain seq x y z
N MET A 1 25.54 -13.60 21.07
CA MET A 1 25.86 -12.27 20.51
C MET A 1 25.11 -12.03 19.19
N ASP A 2 24.67 -13.08 18.49
CA ASP A 2 23.96 -12.98 17.20
C ASP A 2 22.51 -12.47 17.29
N VAL A 3 21.81 -12.72 18.39
CA VAL A 3 20.41 -12.30 18.59
C VAL A 3 20.26 -10.77 18.63
N ALA A 4 21.19 -10.07 19.28
CA ALA A 4 21.14 -8.61 19.38
C ALA A 4 21.31 -7.94 18.01
N ILE A 5 22.18 -8.48 17.15
CA ILE A 5 22.44 -7.92 15.81
C ILE A 5 21.19 -8.08 14.93
N GLY A 6 20.54 -9.25 14.95
CA GLY A 6 19.29 -9.50 14.23
C GLY A 6 18.17 -8.54 14.65
N ALA A 7 18.06 -8.28 15.94
CA ALA A 7 17.06 -7.39 16.51
C ALA A 7 17.27 -5.91 16.10
N TRP A 8 18.51 -5.42 16.08
CA TRP A 8 18.81 -4.07 15.58
C TRP A 8 18.62 -3.92 14.07
N ILE A 9 18.85 -4.99 13.29
CA ILE A 9 18.53 -5.02 11.86
C ILE A 9 17.02 -4.87 11.65
N LEU A 10 16.19 -5.55 12.44
CA LEU A 10 14.72 -5.40 12.37
C LEU A 10 14.26 -3.97 12.67
N VAL A 11 14.87 -3.32 13.66
CA VAL A 11 14.58 -1.91 13.98
C VAL A 11 14.98 -0.99 12.82
N ALA A 12 16.17 -1.16 12.25
CA ALA A 12 16.65 -0.35 11.13
C ALA A 12 15.80 -0.56 9.87
N VAL A 13 15.41 -1.80 9.58
CA VAL A 13 14.52 -2.14 8.47
C VAL A 13 13.11 -1.58 8.71
N GLY A 14 12.59 -1.67 9.93
CA GLY A 14 11.28 -1.12 10.30
C GLY A 14 11.23 0.41 10.17
N LEU A 15 12.29 1.11 10.57
CA LEU A 15 12.46 2.55 10.33
C LEU A 15 12.55 2.85 8.83
N LEU A 16 13.37 2.12 8.06
CA LEU A 16 13.44 2.31 6.61
C LEU A 16 12.08 2.09 5.93
N LEU A 17 11.30 1.10 6.35
CA LEU A 17 9.96 0.84 5.83
C LEU A 17 8.97 1.95 6.21
N ALA A 18 9.00 2.40 7.46
CA ALA A 18 8.14 3.46 7.95
C ALA A 18 8.42 4.81 7.26
N PHE A 19 9.68 5.09 6.87
CA PHE A 19 10.07 6.36 6.27
C PHE A 19 10.21 6.35 4.74
N THR A 20 10.39 5.18 4.12
CA THR A 20 10.61 5.03 2.65
C THR A 20 9.47 4.24 1.97
N GLY A 21 8.34 4.09 2.68
CA GLY A 21 7.33 3.06 2.45
C GLY A 21 6.70 3.02 1.06
N THR A 22 6.57 4.14 0.34
CA THR A 22 5.98 4.12 -1.01
C THR A 22 6.80 3.31 -2.01
N LYS A 23 8.14 3.33 -1.93
CA LYS A 23 9.01 2.54 -2.82
C LYS A 23 9.18 1.10 -2.33
N LEU A 24 9.23 0.89 -1.02
CA LEU A 24 9.34 -0.44 -0.42
C LEU A 24 8.03 -1.23 -0.48
N PHE A 25 6.87 -0.58 -0.52
CA PHE A 25 5.59 -1.25 -0.72
C PHE A 25 5.56 -2.02 -2.04
N TRP A 26 6.02 -1.40 -3.12
CA TRP A 26 6.08 -2.04 -4.43
C TRP A 26 7.02 -3.25 -4.45
N LEU A 27 8.15 -3.15 -3.74
CA LEU A 27 9.06 -4.28 -3.55
C LEU A 27 8.39 -5.40 -2.72
N ALA A 28 7.72 -5.05 -1.63
CA ALA A 28 7.01 -5.99 -0.77
C ALA A 28 5.87 -6.70 -1.50
N VAL A 29 5.11 -6.00 -2.35
CA VAL A 29 4.11 -6.61 -3.23
C VAL A 29 4.75 -7.56 -4.23
N GLY A 30 5.91 -7.24 -4.78
CA GLY A 30 6.67 -8.15 -5.64
C GLY A 30 7.14 -9.41 -4.91
N ILE A 31 7.66 -9.27 -3.68
CA ILE A 31 8.09 -10.39 -2.84
C ILE A 31 6.89 -11.27 -2.44
N ALA A 32 5.76 -10.65 -2.04
CA ALA A 32 4.54 -11.37 -1.73
C ALA A 32 3.96 -12.10 -2.96
N GLY A 33 3.99 -11.46 -4.13
CA GLY A 33 3.61 -12.07 -5.40
C GLY A 33 4.52 -13.22 -5.79
N PHE A 34 5.83 -13.11 -5.53
CA PHE A 34 6.80 -14.20 -5.71
C PHE A 34 6.50 -15.37 -4.79
N ALA A 35 6.31 -15.12 -3.49
CA ALA A 35 6.00 -16.16 -2.51
C ALA A 35 4.69 -16.88 -2.84
N PHE A 36 3.67 -16.11 -3.23
CA PHE A 36 2.39 -16.67 -3.69
C PHE A 36 2.54 -17.48 -4.98
N GLY A 37 3.24 -16.94 -5.99
CA GLY A 37 3.51 -17.64 -7.25
C GLY A 37 4.29 -18.93 -7.06
N TRP A 38 5.26 -18.94 -6.15
CA TRP A 38 6.02 -20.12 -5.75
C TRP A 38 5.13 -21.18 -5.08
N LEU A 39 4.30 -20.79 -4.10
CA LEU A 39 3.37 -21.69 -3.42
C LEU A 39 2.33 -22.29 -4.39
N VAL A 40 1.79 -21.47 -5.30
CA VAL A 40 0.86 -21.93 -6.34
C VAL A 40 1.54 -22.90 -7.30
N THR A 41 2.81 -22.65 -7.66
CA THR A 41 3.58 -23.55 -8.53
C THR A 41 3.85 -24.90 -7.85
N LEU A 42 4.24 -24.90 -6.57
CA LEU A 42 4.41 -26.12 -5.78
C LEU A 42 3.09 -26.89 -5.59
N ALA A 43 1.97 -26.19 -5.44
CA ALA A 43 0.65 -26.81 -5.25
C ALA A 43 0.10 -27.42 -6.54
N LEU A 44 0.26 -26.73 -7.67
CA LEU A 44 -0.21 -27.22 -8.98
C LEU A 44 0.73 -28.26 -9.58
N PHE A 45 2.03 -28.18 -9.26
CA PHE A 45 3.05 -29.08 -9.77
C PHE A 45 4.01 -29.51 -8.64
N PRO A 46 3.66 -30.56 -7.89
CA PRO A 46 4.46 -31.02 -6.75
C PRO A 46 5.78 -31.72 -7.13
N ASN A 47 6.03 -32.01 -8.42
CA ASN A 47 7.19 -32.76 -8.91
C ASN A 47 8.10 -31.97 -9.86
N VAL A 48 8.01 -30.64 -9.91
CA VAL A 48 8.89 -29.83 -10.79
C VAL A 48 10.26 -29.63 -10.15
N ASP A 49 11.28 -29.56 -11.00
CA ASP A 49 12.61 -29.11 -10.62
C ASP A 49 12.55 -27.80 -9.80
N PRO A 50 13.23 -27.71 -8.64
CA PRO A 50 13.24 -26.52 -7.79
C PRO A 50 13.61 -25.23 -8.53
N ILE A 51 14.45 -25.31 -9.57
CA ILE A 51 14.89 -24.18 -10.38
C ILE A 51 13.74 -23.68 -11.27
N ALA A 52 12.95 -24.59 -11.83
CA ALA A 52 11.79 -24.25 -12.64
C ALA A 52 10.65 -23.65 -11.79
N GLY A 53 10.46 -24.14 -10.57
CA GLY A 53 9.58 -23.51 -9.58
C GLY A 53 10.00 -22.08 -9.24
N LEU A 54 11.31 -21.82 -9.20
CA LEU A 54 11.88 -20.50 -8.86
C LEU A 54 11.63 -19.50 -9.97
N LEU A 55 11.88 -19.91 -11.21
CA LEU A 55 11.65 -19.10 -12.38
C LEU A 55 10.16 -18.83 -12.58
N ALA A 56 9.29 -19.81 -12.37
CA ALA A 56 7.84 -19.64 -12.44
C ALA A 56 7.34 -18.66 -11.35
N GLY A 57 7.78 -18.83 -10.11
CA GLY A 57 7.49 -17.90 -9.01
C GLY A 57 8.01 -16.49 -9.28
N LEU A 58 9.20 -16.35 -9.87
CA LEU A 58 9.78 -15.06 -10.25
C LEU A 58 8.97 -14.36 -11.34
N VAL A 59 8.59 -15.08 -12.39
CA VAL A 59 7.76 -14.54 -13.47
C VAL A 59 6.38 -14.14 -12.96
N LEU A 60 5.75 -14.95 -12.12
CA LEU A 60 4.48 -14.63 -11.47
C LEU A 60 4.60 -13.42 -10.53
N GLY A 61 5.66 -13.35 -9.72
CA GLY A 61 5.92 -12.23 -8.83
C GLY A 61 6.14 -10.92 -9.59
N ILE A 62 6.89 -10.96 -10.69
CA ILE A 62 7.07 -9.80 -11.59
C ILE A 62 5.74 -9.41 -12.23
N ALA A 63 4.95 -10.37 -12.72
CA ALA A 63 3.65 -10.09 -13.31
C ALA A 63 2.69 -9.43 -12.30
N CYS A 64 2.61 -9.96 -11.08
CA CYS A 64 1.84 -9.37 -10.00
C CYS A 64 2.34 -7.96 -9.63
N ALA A 65 3.65 -7.75 -9.57
CA ALA A 65 4.23 -6.42 -9.31
C ALA A 65 3.86 -5.42 -10.42
N VAL A 66 3.96 -5.81 -11.68
CA VAL A 66 3.61 -4.94 -12.83
C VAL A 66 2.12 -4.59 -12.81
N VAL A 67 1.24 -5.58 -12.58
CA VAL A 67 -0.20 -5.36 -12.47
C VAL A 67 -0.53 -4.50 -11.25
N ALA A 68 0.16 -4.66 -10.14
CA ALA A 68 -0.04 -3.81 -8.97
C ALA A 68 0.39 -2.37 -9.27
N ILE A 69 1.56 -2.15 -9.91
CA ILE A 69 2.13 -0.81 -10.18
C ILE A 69 1.26 -0.02 -11.15
N LYS A 70 0.78 -0.67 -12.22
CA LYS A 70 0.07 0.04 -13.30
C LYS A 70 -1.42 -0.29 -13.39
N GLY A 71 -1.82 -1.50 -13.02
CA GLY A 71 -3.20 -1.96 -13.13
C GLY A 71 -4.07 -1.52 -11.94
N LEU A 72 -3.60 -1.73 -10.70
CA LEU A 72 -4.38 -1.42 -9.50
C LEU A 72 -4.83 0.05 -9.42
N PRO A 73 -3.99 1.05 -9.73
CA PRO A 73 -4.40 2.45 -9.68
C PRO A 73 -5.43 2.75 -10.77
N VAL A 74 -5.24 2.24 -11.98
CA VAL A 74 -6.12 2.50 -13.13
C VAL A 74 -7.49 1.86 -12.92
N ILE A 75 -7.51 0.60 -12.49
CA ILE A 75 -8.76 -0.14 -12.21
C ILE A 75 -9.48 0.49 -11.03
N GLY A 76 -8.77 0.82 -9.95
CA GLY A 76 -9.34 1.51 -8.79
C GLY A 76 -9.96 2.86 -9.17
N MET A 77 -9.23 3.69 -9.91
CA MET A 77 -9.71 4.99 -10.38
C MET A 77 -10.93 4.86 -11.30
N ALA A 78 -10.92 3.92 -12.24
CA ALA A 78 -12.04 3.69 -13.15
C ALA A 78 -13.29 3.21 -12.40
N LEU A 79 -13.16 2.24 -11.48
CA LEU A 79 -14.27 1.76 -10.67
C LEU A 79 -14.79 2.85 -9.73
N GLY A 80 -13.90 3.65 -9.13
CA GLY A 80 -14.26 4.79 -8.30
C GLY A 80 -15.08 5.83 -9.05
N ALA A 81 -14.65 6.18 -10.27
CA ALA A 81 -15.37 7.11 -11.12
C ALA A 81 -16.76 6.56 -11.52
N VAL A 82 -16.87 5.29 -11.88
CA VAL A 82 -18.16 4.71 -12.28
C VAL A 82 -19.13 4.60 -11.10
N LEU A 83 -18.68 4.09 -9.94
CA LEU A 83 -19.54 3.88 -8.78
C LEU A 83 -20.03 5.20 -8.16
N VAL A 84 -19.14 6.17 -7.98
CA VAL A 84 -19.52 7.48 -7.43
C VAL A 84 -20.24 8.32 -8.49
N GLY A 85 -19.95 8.13 -9.78
CA GLY A 85 -20.73 8.69 -10.87
C GLY A 85 -22.18 8.18 -10.86
N LEU A 86 -22.40 6.88 -10.69
CA LEU A 86 -23.74 6.28 -10.54
C LEU A 86 -24.47 6.81 -9.29
N PHE A 87 -23.74 7.05 -8.21
CA PHE A 87 -24.30 7.71 -7.02
C PHE A 87 -24.69 9.17 -7.32
N GLY A 88 -23.85 9.92 -8.03
CA GLY A 88 -24.14 11.28 -8.49
C GLY A 88 -25.34 11.36 -9.43
N LEU A 89 -25.54 10.36 -10.29
CA LEU A 89 -26.77 10.18 -11.09
C LEU A 89 -28.00 10.04 -10.21
N THR A 90 -27.91 9.22 -9.16
CA THR A 90 -29.03 8.94 -8.27
C THR A 90 -29.42 10.20 -7.48
N LEU A 91 -28.42 10.98 -7.04
CA LEU A 91 -28.59 12.29 -6.45
C LEU A 91 -29.25 13.29 -7.41
N ALA A 92 -28.77 13.39 -8.65
CA ALA A 92 -29.34 14.31 -9.64
C ALA A 92 -30.82 13.99 -9.94
N LYS A 93 -31.17 12.71 -10.02
CA LYS A 93 -32.57 12.27 -10.19
C LYS A 93 -33.46 12.65 -9.02
N LEU A 94 -32.92 12.68 -7.80
CA LEU A 94 -33.65 13.02 -6.59
C LEU A 94 -33.96 14.52 -6.49
N PHE A 95 -33.05 15.39 -6.96
CA PHE A 95 -33.13 16.84 -6.78
C PHE A 95 -33.62 17.63 -8.01
N PHE A 96 -33.46 17.11 -9.23
CA PHE A 96 -33.69 17.87 -10.48
C PHE A 96 -34.72 17.23 -11.44
N ASP A 97 -35.69 16.50 -10.88
CA ASP A 97 -36.89 16.01 -11.57
C ASP A 97 -36.62 15.30 -12.92
N ASN A 98 -35.72 14.30 -12.83
CA ASN A 98 -35.35 13.37 -13.91
C ASN A 98 -34.97 13.99 -15.27
N ASN A 99 -34.55 15.26 -15.27
CA ASN A 99 -34.09 15.93 -16.49
C ASN A 99 -32.77 15.29 -16.98
N VAL A 100 -32.75 14.87 -18.25
CA VAL A 100 -31.62 14.15 -18.87
C VAL A 100 -30.31 14.93 -18.75
N VAL A 101 -30.36 16.27 -18.88
CA VAL A 101 -29.17 17.12 -18.82
C VAL A 101 -28.56 17.11 -17.40
N TRP A 102 -29.40 17.28 -16.37
CA TRP A 102 -28.94 17.29 -14.98
C TRP A 102 -28.47 15.92 -14.50
N ASN A 103 -29.05 14.84 -15.01
CA ASN A 103 -28.57 13.49 -14.76
C ASN A 103 -27.14 13.29 -15.29
N VAL A 104 -26.86 13.70 -16.53
CA VAL A 104 -25.51 13.59 -17.12
C VAL A 104 -24.50 14.45 -16.36
N VAL A 105 -24.89 15.67 -15.97
CA VAL A 105 -24.03 16.55 -15.14
C VAL A 105 -23.73 15.90 -13.79
N GLY A 106 -24.74 15.34 -13.12
CA GLY A 106 -24.56 14.63 -11.84
C GLY A 106 -23.65 13.41 -11.96
N PHE A 107 -23.76 12.66 -13.07
CA PHE A 107 -22.83 11.57 -13.37
C PHE A 107 -21.39 12.05 -13.46
N ILE A 108 -21.14 13.08 -14.29
CA ILE A 108 -19.78 13.57 -14.56
C ILE A 108 -19.16 14.12 -13.28
N VAL A 109 -19.91 14.94 -12.53
CA VAL A 109 -19.42 15.49 -11.26
C VAL A 109 -19.13 14.37 -10.26
N GLY A 110 -20.05 13.40 -10.10
CA GLY A 110 -19.84 12.24 -9.24
C GLY A 110 -18.64 11.40 -9.68
N ALA A 111 -18.43 11.21 -10.97
CA ALA A 111 -17.34 10.44 -11.52
C ALA A 111 -15.97 11.10 -11.29
N VAL A 112 -15.90 12.42 -11.46
CA VAL A 112 -14.69 13.19 -11.15
C VAL A 112 -14.37 13.11 -9.65
N ILE A 113 -15.37 13.28 -8.79
CA ILE A 113 -15.18 13.16 -7.33
C ILE A 113 -14.71 11.73 -6.98
N GLY A 114 -15.35 10.70 -7.52
CA GLY A 114 -14.98 9.30 -7.28
C GLY A 114 -13.55 8.97 -7.70
N TYR A 115 -13.11 9.50 -8.84
CA TYR A 115 -11.73 9.38 -9.30
C TYR A 115 -10.74 9.92 -8.26
N PHE A 116 -10.95 11.14 -7.77
CA PHE A 116 -10.05 11.77 -6.79
C PHE A 116 -10.11 11.07 -5.43
N VAL A 117 -11.30 10.67 -4.97
CA VAL A 117 -11.46 9.97 -3.70
C VAL A 117 -10.72 8.64 -3.69
N VAL A 118 -10.84 7.85 -4.76
CA VAL A 118 -10.14 6.55 -4.82
C VAL A 118 -8.64 6.73 -4.96
N LYS A 119 -8.18 7.68 -5.78
CA LYS A 119 -6.75 8.02 -5.87
C LYS A 119 -6.18 8.36 -4.48
N LEU A 120 -6.84 9.28 -3.77
CA LEU A 120 -6.44 9.67 -2.42
C LEU A 120 -6.45 8.48 -1.44
N SER A 121 -7.50 7.64 -1.50
CA SER A 121 -7.66 6.50 -0.61
C SER A 121 -6.60 5.42 -0.84
N LEU A 122 -6.24 5.14 -2.09
CA LEU A 122 -5.20 4.17 -2.43
C LEU A 122 -3.84 4.64 -1.88
N ASP A 123 -3.52 5.91 -2.10
CA ASP A 123 -2.27 6.51 -1.65
C ASP A 123 -2.19 6.54 -0.11
N PHE A 124 -3.28 6.90 0.56
CA PHE A 124 -3.38 6.84 2.02
C PHE A 124 -3.26 5.41 2.54
N GLY A 125 -3.92 4.45 1.90
CA GLY A 125 -3.88 3.04 2.28
C GLY A 125 -2.47 2.47 2.25
N ILE A 126 -1.71 2.77 1.19
CA ILE A 126 -0.30 2.34 1.07
C ILE A 126 0.55 2.95 2.19
N ALA A 127 0.37 4.23 2.49
CA ALA A 127 1.11 4.89 3.57
C ALA A 127 0.79 4.27 4.94
N LEU A 128 -0.49 4.00 5.18
CA LEU A 128 -0.96 3.45 6.45
C LEU A 128 -0.46 2.02 6.65
N VAL A 129 -0.58 1.15 5.64
CA VAL A 129 -0.12 -0.24 5.71
C VAL A 129 1.40 -0.32 5.89
N THR A 130 2.18 0.53 5.21
CA THR A 130 3.64 0.54 5.35
C THR A 130 4.10 1.09 6.70
N ALA A 131 3.45 2.15 7.20
CA ALA A 131 3.72 2.67 8.53
C ALA A 131 3.40 1.63 9.62
N MET A 132 2.27 0.91 9.48
CA MET A 132 1.92 -0.18 10.40
C MET A 132 2.96 -1.31 10.34
N GLY A 133 3.32 -1.78 9.15
CA GLY A 133 4.32 -2.82 8.97
C GLY A 133 5.70 -2.45 9.55
N GLY A 134 6.14 -1.20 9.33
CA GLY A 134 7.38 -0.68 9.90
C GLY A 134 7.32 -0.61 11.43
N ALA A 135 6.20 -0.15 12.00
CA ALA A 135 6.00 -0.11 13.45
C ALA A 135 6.00 -1.50 14.09
N THR A 136 5.41 -2.51 13.45
CA THR A 136 5.44 -3.90 13.93
C THR A 136 6.86 -4.48 13.90
N MET A 137 7.66 -4.15 12.89
CA MET A 137 9.06 -4.58 12.83
C MET A 137 9.92 -3.92 13.92
N VAL A 138 9.70 -2.64 14.21
CA VAL A 138 10.36 -1.94 15.33
C VAL A 138 9.95 -2.54 16.67
N TRP A 139 8.67 -2.86 16.86
CA TRP A 139 8.18 -3.55 18.05
C TRP A 139 8.92 -4.88 18.27
N ASN A 140 8.92 -5.76 17.26
CA ASN A 140 9.57 -7.07 17.37
C ASN A 140 11.08 -6.94 17.61
N GLY A 141 11.74 -6.00 16.92
CA GLY A 141 13.17 -5.75 17.11
C GLY A 141 13.51 -5.21 18.50
N ILE A 142 12.68 -4.37 19.11
CA ILE A 142 12.94 -3.86 20.47
C ILE A 142 12.71 -4.94 21.53
N VAL A 143 11.63 -5.71 21.41
CA VAL A 143 11.31 -6.81 22.35
C VAL A 143 12.40 -7.88 22.32
N GLU A 144 12.95 -8.17 21.13
CA GLU A 144 14.02 -9.16 20.97
C GLU A 144 15.41 -8.63 21.37
N ALA A 145 15.70 -7.34 21.13
CA ALA A 145 16.97 -6.72 21.53
C ALA A 145 17.10 -6.52 23.05
N LEU A 146 15.98 -6.24 23.72
CA LEU A 146 15.93 -5.87 25.14
C LEU A 146 14.80 -6.63 25.84
N PRO A 147 15.00 -7.92 26.16
CA PRO A 147 13.97 -8.75 26.82
C PRO A 147 13.62 -8.30 28.25
N ASN A 148 14.42 -7.42 28.87
CA ASN A 148 14.17 -6.84 30.20
C ASN A 148 13.48 -5.46 30.16
N LEU A 149 13.23 -4.89 28.97
CA LEU A 149 12.48 -3.64 28.84
C LEU A 149 10.99 -3.95 29.01
N THR A 150 10.29 -3.15 29.81
CA THR A 150 8.83 -3.24 29.94
C THR A 150 8.20 -3.11 28.56
N GLU A 151 7.31 -4.03 28.16
CA GLU A 151 6.58 -4.04 26.88
C GLU A 151 6.02 -2.66 26.49
N VAL A 152 5.67 -1.86 27.51
CA VAL A 152 5.23 -0.46 27.41
C VAL A 152 6.20 0.42 26.59
N ILE A 153 7.52 0.28 26.77
CA ILE A 153 8.51 1.11 26.08
C ILE A 153 8.59 0.73 24.59
N ALA A 154 8.49 -0.57 24.27
CA ALA A 154 8.37 -1.01 22.89
C ALA A 154 7.09 -0.45 22.25
N THR A 155 6.00 -0.25 23.02
CA THR A 155 4.70 0.15 22.46
C THR A 155 4.76 1.60 22.09
N ILE A 156 5.33 2.40 23.00
CA ILE A 156 5.58 3.81 22.78
C ILE A 156 6.51 4.01 21.58
N ALA A 157 7.57 3.21 21.45
CA ALA A 157 8.47 3.29 20.31
C ALA A 157 7.79 2.89 18.97
N ALA A 158 6.97 1.85 18.97
CA ALA A 158 6.21 1.43 17.80
C ALA A 158 5.16 2.49 17.40
N LEU A 159 4.43 3.05 18.37
CA LEU A 159 3.47 4.13 18.14
C LEU A 159 4.15 5.40 17.63
N ALA A 160 5.28 5.78 18.22
CA ALA A 160 6.07 6.91 17.73
C ALA A 160 6.53 6.67 16.29
N THR A 161 7.04 5.48 15.98
CA THR A 161 7.50 5.14 14.62
C THR A 161 6.34 5.12 13.62
N PHE A 162 5.16 4.66 14.03
CA PHE A 162 3.94 4.74 13.22
C PHE A 162 3.55 6.19 12.92
N ILE A 163 3.43 7.02 13.95
CA ILE A 163 2.98 8.42 13.82
C ILE A 163 4.01 9.23 13.02
N PHE A 164 5.30 9.19 13.40
CA PHE A 164 6.35 9.94 12.73
C PHE A 164 6.62 9.41 11.32
N GLY A 165 6.58 8.09 11.11
CA GLY A 165 6.71 7.49 9.77
C GLY A 165 5.57 7.91 8.86
N PHE A 166 4.33 7.84 9.34
CA PHE A 166 3.15 8.27 8.57
C PHE A 166 3.19 9.77 8.24
N LEU A 167 3.54 10.63 9.20
CA LEU A 167 3.66 12.07 8.98
C LEU A 167 4.81 12.41 8.02
N ALA A 168 5.96 11.75 8.15
CA ALA A 168 7.09 11.95 7.26
C ALA A 168 6.76 11.53 5.82
N GLN A 169 6.05 10.42 5.64
CA GLN A 169 5.58 9.99 4.32
C GLN A 169 4.59 10.99 3.70
N GLN A 170 3.70 11.59 4.49
CA GLN A 170 2.82 12.65 3.98
C GLN A 170 3.57 13.93 3.61
N ALA A 171 4.56 14.33 4.41
CA ALA A 171 5.39 15.51 4.14
C ALA A 171 6.23 15.33 2.86
N GLN A 172 6.85 14.17 2.67
CA GLN A 172 7.63 13.86 1.47
C GLN A 172 6.77 13.89 0.19
N ARG A 173 5.52 13.44 0.27
CA ARG A 173 4.58 13.50 -0.86
C ARG A 173 4.23 14.92 -1.25
N ARG A 174 3.91 15.76 -0.27
CA ARG A 174 3.64 17.19 -0.50
C ARG A 174 4.82 17.89 -1.17
N ASN A 175 6.05 17.58 -0.74
CA ASN A 175 7.26 18.17 -1.31
C ASN A 175 7.51 17.70 -2.76
N ALA A 176 7.20 16.45 -3.09
CA ALA A 176 7.31 15.94 -4.46
C ALA A 176 6.30 16.63 -5.41
N GLU A 177 5.05 16.77 -4.99
CA GLU A 177 4.02 17.48 -5.75
C GLU A 177 4.35 18.97 -5.96
N GLN A 178 4.98 19.61 -4.97
CA GLN A 178 5.43 21.00 -5.09
C GLN A 178 6.61 21.17 -6.06
N THR A 179 7.49 20.17 -6.15
CA THR A 179 8.65 20.24 -7.06
C THR A 179 8.20 20.10 -8.52
N ASP A 180 7.23 19.22 -8.80
CA ASP A 180 6.65 19.04 -10.14
C ASP A 180 5.78 20.23 -10.59
N ALA A 181 5.23 21.02 -9.65
CA ALA A 181 4.46 22.23 -9.96
C ALA A 181 5.34 23.45 -10.29
N VAL A 182 6.64 23.40 -9.99
CA VAL A 182 7.61 24.48 -10.22
C VAL A 182 8.50 24.21 -11.45
N ALA A 183 8.51 22.97 -11.96
CA ALA A 183 9.21 22.55 -13.17
C ALA A 183 8.35 22.78 -14.44
#